data_AF-A0A6I3F772-F1
#
_entry.id   AF-A0A6I3F772-F1
#
_cell.length_a   1.000
_cell.length_b   1.000
_cell.length_c   1.000
_cell.angle_alpha   90.00
_cell.angle_beta   90.00
_cell.angle_gamma   90.00
#
_symmetry.space_group_name_H-M   'P 1'
#
loop_
_entity.id
_entity.type
_entity.pdbx_description
1 polymer ?
#
loop_
_entity_poly.entity_id
_entity_poly.type
_entity_poly.pdbx_seq_one_letter_code
_entity_poly.pdbx_strand_id
1 'polypeptide(L)'
;MEPERRTQLLAMKLKALIGAAAAGGEPGQFGAGAAMMVGTHAWVLLEQQPERNLGAAVAWALRRDAVGLTVLADRNTGVLARRAAGFAFAIEVRHVEGNTHVLAASEPLPVAAEVPAAHREWADTIVAAGAMPVEEHGVLAGETRGLEVCRVVDDADTGAVRLDVGVGAHDRETFQLLHGDKPKLAALTDVVQSVAAHRTPGATRHPLNLLAQERLLRAHLIDHPALVGAQSLAPAPPPVPRPNLKDAIPCVALADIDGRRVAVVCSSGVDLDVVPFAIDACSALGVHEALIVVPERDALPIQHRIAAAAQATITVLGLDAVA
;
A
#
# COMPACT_ATOMS: atom_id res chain seq x y z
N MET A 1 4.50 30.12 -3.06
CA MET A 1 4.99 30.32 -1.69
C MET A 1 6.34 29.65 -1.59
N GLU A 2 7.36 30.35 -1.10
CA GLU A 2 8.72 29.84 -0.97
C GLU A 2 8.79 28.69 0.07
N PRO A 3 9.54 27.60 -0.17
CA PRO A 3 9.56 26.40 0.69
C PRO A 3 9.92 26.68 2.16
N GLU A 4 10.84 27.61 2.40
CA GLU A 4 11.26 28.01 3.75
C GLU A 4 10.12 28.70 4.51
N ARG A 5 9.40 29.60 3.84
CA ARG A 5 8.24 30.28 4.43
C ARG A 5 7.14 29.30 4.81
N ARG A 6 6.90 28.27 3.99
CA ARG A 6 5.93 27.21 4.31
C ARG A 6 6.34 26.44 5.57
N THR A 7 7.62 26.08 5.67
CA THR A 7 8.16 25.34 6.82
C THR A 7 8.01 26.15 8.12
N GLN A 8 8.32 27.45 8.08
CA GLN A 8 8.13 28.35 9.23
C GLN A 8 6.66 28.46 9.65
N LEU A 9 5.73 28.60 8.69
CA LEU A 9 4.29 28.66 8.98
C LEU A 9 3.78 27.36 9.61
N LEU A 10 4.23 26.20 9.15
CA LEU A 10 3.84 24.92 9.74
C LEU A 10 4.39 24.73 11.15
N ALA A 11 5.63 25.17 11.40
CA ALA A 11 6.20 25.17 12.75
C ALA A 11 5.41 26.11 13.70
N MET A 12 5.01 27.28 13.22
CA MET A 12 4.15 28.20 13.99
C MET A 12 2.76 27.61 14.26
N LYS A 13 2.14 26.97 13.26
CA LYS A 13 0.85 26.26 13.40
C LYS A 13 0.95 25.15 14.44
N LEU A 14 1.99 24.31 14.36
CA LEU A 14 2.22 23.25 15.35
C LEU A 14 2.38 23.83 16.77
N LYS A 15 3.19 24.87 16.93
CA LYS A 15 3.39 25.54 18.23
C LYS A 15 2.06 26.07 18.80
N ALA A 16 1.24 26.70 17.96
CA ALA A 16 -0.07 27.21 18.35
C ALA A 16 -1.02 26.07 18.78
N LEU A 17 -1.03 24.96 18.05
CA LEU A 17 -1.88 23.79 18.36
C LEU A 17 -1.46 23.08 19.66
N ILE A 18 -0.16 23.01 19.97
CA ILE A 18 0.34 22.46 21.24
C ILE A 18 0.01 23.39 22.42
N GLY A 19 0.00 24.71 22.18
CA GLY A 19 -0.33 25.71 23.19
C GLY A 19 0.81 25.95 24.18
N ALA A 20 0.48 26.17 25.45
CA ALA A 20 1.45 26.56 26.48
C ALA A 20 2.58 25.53 26.69
N ALA A 21 2.29 24.23 26.51
CA ALA A 21 3.28 23.17 26.62
C ALA A 21 4.40 23.27 25.56
N ALA A 22 4.18 24.01 24.47
CA ALA A 22 5.22 24.25 23.47
C ALA A 22 6.31 25.21 23.96
N ALA A 23 6.12 25.89 25.10
CA ALA A 23 7.15 26.73 25.70
C ALA A 23 8.32 25.87 26.18
N GLY A 24 9.47 25.98 25.50
CA GLY A 24 10.64 25.13 25.73
C GLY A 24 10.71 23.88 24.86
N GLY A 25 9.77 23.71 23.91
CA GLY A 25 9.84 22.63 22.93
C GLY A 25 10.93 22.86 21.88
N GLU A 26 11.57 21.77 21.46
CA GLU A 26 12.63 21.78 20.45
C GLU A 26 12.04 21.42 19.07
N PRO A 27 11.96 22.38 18.12
CA PRO A 27 11.49 22.07 16.77
C PRO A 27 12.48 21.17 16.04
N GLY A 28 11.97 20.30 15.17
CA GLY A 28 12.82 19.48 14.30
C GLY A 28 12.33 19.46 12.87
N GLN A 29 13.27 19.20 11.95
CA GLN A 29 12.95 19.07 10.53
C GLN A 29 12.11 17.82 10.29
N PHE A 30 11.05 17.99 9.51
CA PHE A 30 10.13 16.92 9.12
C PHE A 30 9.51 17.22 7.76
N GLY A 31 9.79 16.39 6.76
CA GLY A 31 9.47 16.70 5.35
C GLY A 31 7.98 16.76 5.02
N ALA A 32 7.14 16.02 5.75
CA ALA A 32 5.69 15.95 5.48
C ALA A 32 4.85 16.95 6.28
N GLY A 33 5.49 17.87 7.02
CA GLY A 33 4.80 18.87 7.82
C GLY A 33 5.72 19.57 8.81
N ALA A 34 5.39 19.50 10.10
CA ALA A 34 6.22 20.05 11.18
C ALA A 34 6.32 19.07 12.34
N ALA A 35 7.42 19.13 13.09
CA ALA A 35 7.62 18.30 14.26
C ALA A 35 8.30 19.06 15.40
N MET A 36 8.02 18.66 16.63
CA MET A 36 8.56 19.28 17.85
C MET A 36 8.68 18.23 18.96
N MET A 37 9.79 18.26 19.70
CA MET A 37 9.92 17.55 20.98
C MET A 37 9.48 18.47 22.10
N VAL A 38 8.60 17.99 22.97
CA VAL A 38 8.22 18.67 24.22
C VAL A 38 8.63 17.75 25.37
N GLY A 39 9.77 18.05 26.01
CA GLY A 39 10.42 17.09 26.90
C GLY A 39 10.78 15.81 26.13
N THR A 40 10.26 14.67 26.57
CA THR A 40 10.45 13.35 25.94
C THR A 40 9.30 12.95 25.01
N HIS A 41 8.29 13.80 24.80
CA HIS A 41 7.12 13.49 23.96
C HIS A 41 7.23 14.17 22.60
N ALA A 42 7.00 13.40 21.53
CA ALA A 42 7.02 13.90 20.16
C ALA A 42 5.65 14.45 19.74
N TRP A 43 5.64 15.57 19.05
CA TRP A 43 4.46 16.13 18.39
C TRP A 43 4.74 16.31 16.90
N VAL A 44 3.88 15.79 16.05
CA VAL A 44 4.01 15.89 14.59
C VAL A 44 2.70 16.41 14.00
N LEU A 45 2.77 17.46 13.20
CA LEU A 45 1.69 17.93 12.33
C LEU A 45 1.92 17.37 10.92
N LEU A 46 1.01 16.52 10.46
CA LEU A 46 0.97 16.03 9.09
C LEU A 46 0.11 16.97 8.23
N GLU A 47 0.72 17.55 7.21
CA GLU A 47 0.04 18.49 6.31
C GLU A 47 -0.14 17.89 4.90
N GLN A 48 0.86 17.15 4.41
CA GLN A 48 0.82 16.54 3.09
C GLN A 48 0.50 15.05 3.20
N GLN A 49 -0.52 14.59 2.46
CA GLN A 49 -0.94 13.17 2.40
C GLN A 49 -0.89 12.49 3.78
N PRO A 50 -1.66 12.97 4.78
CA PRO A 50 -1.55 12.47 6.16
C PRO A 50 -1.71 10.94 6.22
N GLU A 51 -2.58 10.36 5.40
CA GLU A 51 -2.79 8.93 5.25
C GLU A 51 -1.57 8.09 4.79
N ARG A 52 -0.49 8.76 4.36
CA ARG A 52 0.78 8.16 3.91
C ARG A 52 2.02 8.69 4.65
N ASN A 53 1.86 9.21 5.87
CA ASN A 53 2.98 9.77 6.64
C ASN A 53 2.99 9.38 8.13
N LEU A 54 2.21 8.37 8.53
CA LEU A 54 2.26 7.86 9.90
C LEU A 54 3.60 7.18 10.18
N GLY A 55 4.08 6.37 9.24
CA GLY A 55 5.37 5.70 9.34
C GLY A 55 6.52 6.71 9.47
N ALA A 56 6.45 7.81 8.71
CA ALA A 56 7.41 8.90 8.82
C ALA A 56 7.38 9.60 10.20
N ALA A 57 6.18 9.83 10.77
CA ALA A 57 6.03 10.43 12.09
C ALA A 57 6.59 9.51 13.20
N VAL A 58 6.31 8.20 13.13
CA VAL A 58 6.85 7.20 14.06
C VAL A 58 8.37 7.11 13.94
N ALA A 59 8.91 7.04 12.72
CA ALA A 59 10.35 7.07 12.50
C ALA A 59 11.02 8.32 13.11
N TRP A 60 10.40 9.49 12.96
CA TRP A 60 10.92 10.74 13.50
C TRP A 60 10.98 10.72 15.03
N ALA A 61 9.93 10.21 15.68
CA ALA A 61 9.83 10.07 17.13
C ALA A 61 10.85 9.06 17.67
N LEU A 62 10.92 7.88 17.08
CA LEU A 62 11.84 6.82 17.49
C LEU A 62 13.31 7.26 17.35
N ARG A 63 13.68 7.99 16.30
CA ARG A 63 15.05 8.52 16.13
C ARG A 63 15.48 9.51 17.22
N ARG A 64 14.52 10.04 17.98
CA ARG A 64 14.74 10.97 19.09
C ARG A 64 14.45 10.35 20.45
N ASP A 65 14.30 9.03 20.49
CA ASP A 65 14.02 8.26 21.69
C ASP A 65 12.81 8.83 22.47
N ALA A 66 11.81 9.32 21.74
CA ALA A 66 10.58 9.81 22.32
C ALA A 66 9.85 8.66 23.04
N VAL A 67 9.19 8.96 24.16
CA VAL A 67 8.41 7.96 24.93
C VAL A 67 6.97 7.82 24.41
N GLY A 68 6.54 8.75 23.57
CA GLY A 68 5.23 8.76 22.93
C GLY A 68 5.18 9.79 21.80
N LEU A 69 4.14 9.70 20.98
CA LEU A 69 3.92 10.54 19.81
C LEU A 69 2.48 11.02 19.75
N THR A 70 2.27 12.32 19.57
CA THR A 70 0.99 12.88 19.16
C THR A 70 1.05 13.32 17.70
N VAL A 71 0.17 12.74 16.88
CA VAL A 71 0.01 13.09 15.45
C VAL A 71 -1.22 13.98 15.28
N LEU A 72 -1.01 15.15 14.72
CA LEU A 72 -2.04 16.13 14.36
C LEU A 72 -2.26 16.09 12.84
N ALA A 73 -3.50 16.01 12.40
CA ALA A 73 -3.88 16.16 10.99
C ALA A 73 -5.32 16.71 10.88
N ASP A 74 -5.66 17.32 9.75
CA ASP A 74 -7.00 17.88 9.50
C ASP A 74 -7.91 16.96 8.67
N ARG A 75 -7.39 15.81 8.21
CA ARG A 75 -8.11 14.83 7.40
C ARG A 75 -7.50 13.44 7.55
N ASN A 76 -8.27 12.41 7.18
CA ASN A 76 -7.88 10.99 7.25
C ASN A 76 -7.40 10.55 8.65
N THR A 77 -7.81 11.26 9.70
CA THR A 77 -7.39 10.99 11.09
C THR A 77 -7.96 9.69 11.61
N GLY A 78 -9.08 9.21 11.07
CA GLY A 78 -9.65 7.91 11.40
C GLY A 78 -8.78 6.74 10.94
N VAL A 79 -8.30 6.77 9.70
CA VAL A 79 -7.29 5.80 9.18
C VAL A 79 -6.00 5.86 10.00
N LEU A 80 -5.51 7.06 10.30
CA LEU A 80 -4.33 7.25 11.14
C LEU A 80 -4.51 6.64 12.53
N ALA A 81 -5.65 6.91 13.18
CA ALA A 81 -5.97 6.39 14.51
C ALA A 81 -6.07 4.86 14.50
N ARG A 82 -6.72 4.26 13.49
CA ARG A 82 -6.78 2.80 13.33
C ARG A 82 -5.39 2.19 13.24
N ARG A 83 -4.52 2.72 12.36
CA ARG A 83 -3.16 2.21 12.19
C ARG A 83 -2.30 2.44 13.44
N ALA A 84 -2.44 3.59 14.09
CA ALA A 84 -1.76 3.92 15.34
C ALA A 84 -2.10 2.91 16.45
N ALA A 85 -3.35 2.44 16.51
CA ALA A 85 -3.80 1.45 17.49
C ALA A 85 -3.12 0.08 17.36
N GLY A 86 -2.45 -0.21 16.23
CA GLY A 86 -1.66 -1.43 16.05
C GLY A 86 -0.20 -1.33 16.49
N PHE A 87 0.23 -0.20 17.05
CA PHE A 87 1.56 -0.04 17.64
C PHE A 87 1.54 -0.30 19.15
N ALA A 88 2.62 -0.88 19.67
CA ALA A 88 2.90 -0.95 21.10
C ALA A 88 3.52 0.38 21.60
N PHE A 89 4.16 1.13 20.71
CA PHE A 89 4.58 2.51 20.96
C PHE A 89 3.37 3.44 21.12
N ALA A 90 3.36 4.29 22.15
CA ALA A 90 2.22 5.14 22.48
C ALA A 90 2.03 6.23 21.42
N ILE A 91 0.97 6.11 20.61
CA ILE A 91 0.63 7.07 19.56
C ILE A 91 -0.80 7.59 19.77
N GLU A 92 -0.94 8.89 20.00
CA GLU A 92 -2.23 9.59 19.96
C GLU A 92 -2.43 10.24 18.60
N VAL A 93 -3.60 10.06 17.99
CA VAL A 93 -3.99 10.79 16.78
C VAL A 93 -5.08 11.79 17.12
N ARG A 94 -4.91 13.03 16.66
CA ARG A 94 -5.80 14.14 16.97
C ARG A 94 -6.20 14.87 15.69
N HIS A 95 -7.50 15.11 15.55
CA HIS A 95 -8.09 15.87 14.45
C HIS A 95 -8.03 17.36 14.74
N VAL A 96 -7.46 18.13 13.81
CA VAL A 96 -7.31 19.58 13.91
C VAL A 96 -8.51 20.27 13.27
N GLU A 97 -9.16 21.13 14.04
CA GLU A 97 -10.22 22.02 13.56
C GLU A 97 -9.88 23.46 13.98
N GLY A 98 -9.53 24.29 12.99
CA GLY A 98 -9.00 25.64 13.22
C GLY A 98 -7.73 25.62 14.07
N ASN A 99 -7.80 26.22 15.26
CA ASN A 99 -6.70 26.30 16.24
C ASN A 99 -6.87 25.32 17.41
N THR A 100 -7.84 24.42 17.34
CA THR A 100 -8.11 23.41 18.35
C THR A 100 -7.94 22.02 17.76
N HIS A 101 -7.91 21.01 18.62
CA HIS A 101 -7.87 19.63 18.17
C HIS A 101 -8.57 18.71 19.17
N VAL A 102 -9.12 17.61 18.68
CA VAL A 102 -9.80 16.58 19.47
C VAL A 102 -9.21 15.22 19.17
N LEU A 103 -9.37 14.25 20.09
CA LEU A 103 -8.93 12.88 19.86
C LEU A 103 -9.69 12.29 18.66
N ALA A 104 -8.95 11.68 17.73
CA ALA A 104 -9.53 11.05 16.56
C ALA A 104 -10.09 9.66 16.91
N ALA A 105 -11.33 9.40 16.51
CA ALA A 105 -11.89 8.05 16.58
C ALA A 105 -11.25 7.16 15.50
N SER A 106 -10.92 5.92 15.85
CA SER A 106 -10.40 4.94 14.88
C SER A 106 -11.49 4.56 13.88
N GLU A 107 -11.18 4.68 12.59
CA GLU A 107 -12.08 4.26 11.52
C GLU A 107 -11.97 2.74 11.31
N PRO A 108 -13.07 1.99 11.20
CA PRO A 108 -13.01 0.55 10.92
C PRO A 108 -12.36 0.27 9.57
N LEU A 109 -11.86 -0.96 9.37
CA LEU A 109 -11.43 -1.39 8.05
C LEU A 109 -12.61 -1.38 7.08
N PRO A 110 -12.41 -1.00 5.81
CA PRO A 110 -13.43 -1.15 4.79
C PRO A 110 -13.86 -2.61 4.66
N VAL A 111 -15.17 -2.84 4.57
CA VAL A 111 -15.69 -4.18 4.26
C VAL A 111 -15.37 -4.45 2.79
N ALA A 112 -14.60 -5.50 2.52
CA ALA A 112 -14.30 -5.91 1.15
C ALA A 112 -15.57 -6.43 0.48
N ALA A 113 -15.91 -5.85 -0.68
CA ALA A 113 -16.97 -6.40 -1.51
C ALA A 113 -16.59 -7.79 -2.01
N GLU A 114 -17.57 -8.70 -2.07
CA GLU A 114 -17.38 -10.01 -2.70
C GLU A 114 -17.40 -9.88 -4.22
N VAL A 115 -16.58 -10.68 -4.90
CA VAL A 115 -16.64 -10.78 -6.36
C VAL A 115 -17.94 -11.48 -6.77
N PRO A 116 -18.74 -10.90 -7.68
CA PRO A 116 -19.97 -11.52 -8.16
C PRO A 116 -19.72 -12.91 -8.77
N ALA A 117 -20.63 -13.86 -8.53
CA ALA A 117 -20.49 -15.22 -9.06
C ALA A 117 -20.36 -15.25 -10.59
N ALA A 118 -21.14 -14.42 -11.30
CA ALA A 118 -21.05 -14.29 -12.76
C ALA A 118 -19.71 -13.73 -13.24
N HIS A 119 -19.00 -12.95 -12.41
CA HIS A 119 -17.64 -12.51 -12.74
C HIS A 119 -16.65 -13.67 -12.63
N ARG A 120 -16.81 -14.53 -11.62
CA ARG A 120 -15.94 -15.72 -11.40
C ARG A 120 -15.99 -16.73 -12.54
N GLU A 121 -17.05 -16.76 -13.33
CA GLU A 121 -17.15 -17.61 -14.54
C GLU A 121 -16.05 -17.31 -15.56
N TRP A 122 -15.44 -16.12 -15.51
CA TRP A 122 -14.33 -15.74 -16.39
C TRP A 122 -12.95 -16.23 -15.93
N ALA A 123 -12.83 -16.80 -14.73
CA ALA A 123 -11.53 -17.23 -14.18
C ALA A 123 -10.82 -18.23 -15.11
N ASP A 124 -11.53 -19.23 -15.62
CA ASP A 124 -10.97 -20.22 -16.54
C ASP A 124 -10.50 -19.59 -17.86
N THR A 125 -11.20 -18.56 -18.34
CA THR A 125 -10.79 -17.81 -19.54
C THR A 125 -9.49 -17.04 -19.30
N ILE A 126 -9.34 -16.43 -18.11
CA ILE A 126 -8.13 -15.72 -17.70
C ILE A 126 -6.95 -16.70 -17.62
N VAL A 127 -7.14 -17.86 -16.99
CA VAL A 127 -6.13 -18.93 -16.90
C VAL A 127 -5.75 -19.44 -18.29
N ALA A 128 -6.73 -19.73 -19.16
CA ALA A 128 -6.49 -20.23 -20.51
C ALA A 128 -5.69 -19.24 -21.37
N ALA A 129 -5.80 -17.94 -21.12
CA ALA A 129 -5.01 -16.91 -21.79
C ALA A 129 -3.57 -16.76 -21.25
N GLY A 130 -3.23 -17.44 -20.15
CA GLY A 130 -1.92 -17.37 -19.49
C GLY A 130 -1.77 -16.25 -18.44
N ALA A 131 -2.88 -15.69 -17.95
CA ALA A 131 -2.89 -14.73 -16.85
C ALA A 131 -3.33 -15.37 -15.53
N MET A 132 -2.95 -14.77 -14.40
CA MET A 132 -3.36 -15.17 -13.06
C MET A 132 -4.68 -14.47 -12.69
N PRO A 133 -5.76 -15.19 -12.36
CA PRO A 133 -6.96 -14.59 -11.78
C PRO A 133 -6.67 -14.04 -10.39
N VAL A 134 -7.09 -12.81 -10.13
CA VAL A 134 -6.91 -12.11 -8.85
C VAL A 134 -8.22 -11.46 -8.43
N GLU A 135 -8.70 -11.79 -7.23
CA GLU A 135 -9.89 -11.20 -6.61
C GLU A 135 -9.47 -10.13 -5.60
N GLU A 136 -9.80 -8.86 -5.85
CA GLU A 136 -9.56 -7.75 -4.92
C GLU A 136 -10.78 -6.82 -4.90
N HIS A 137 -11.34 -6.57 -3.71
CA HIS A 137 -12.41 -5.59 -3.46
C HIS A 137 -13.60 -5.67 -4.44
N GLY A 138 -14.15 -6.86 -4.63
CA GLY A 138 -15.33 -7.09 -5.47
C GLY A 138 -15.03 -7.18 -6.97
N VAL A 139 -13.75 -7.17 -7.36
CA VAL A 139 -13.34 -7.26 -8.76
C VAL A 139 -12.52 -8.51 -9.02
N LEU A 140 -12.86 -9.22 -10.09
CA LEU A 140 -11.98 -10.20 -10.72
C LEU A 140 -11.13 -9.54 -11.81
N ALA A 141 -9.82 -9.65 -11.68
CA ALA A 141 -8.85 -9.19 -12.67
C ALA A 141 -7.94 -10.33 -13.13
N GLY A 142 -7.31 -10.17 -14.29
CA GLY A 142 -6.22 -11.02 -14.75
C GLY A 142 -4.89 -10.28 -14.67
N GLU A 143 -3.90 -10.87 -14.02
CA GLU A 143 -2.56 -10.31 -13.89
C GLU A 143 -1.52 -11.13 -14.67
N THR A 144 -0.64 -10.45 -15.40
CA THR A 144 0.56 -11.05 -16.02
C THR A 144 1.79 -10.41 -15.41
N ARG A 145 2.61 -11.19 -14.72
CA ARG A 145 3.79 -10.67 -13.98
C ARG A 145 3.42 -9.49 -13.08
N GLY A 146 2.29 -9.59 -12.38
CA GLY A 146 1.76 -8.56 -11.49
C GLY A 146 1.14 -7.34 -12.16
N LEU A 147 1.06 -7.28 -13.48
CA LEU A 147 0.39 -6.20 -14.20
C LEU A 147 -1.02 -6.63 -14.60
N GLU A 148 -2.02 -5.83 -14.22
CA GLU A 148 -3.41 -6.05 -14.64
C GLU A 148 -3.53 -5.90 -16.16
N VAL A 149 -3.92 -6.98 -16.84
CA VAL A 149 -4.11 -7.07 -18.30
C VAL A 149 -5.57 -7.25 -18.71
N CYS A 150 -6.43 -7.61 -17.76
CA CYS A 150 -7.87 -7.60 -17.95
C CYS A 150 -8.63 -7.42 -16.63
N ARG A 151 -9.89 -7.04 -16.77
CA ARG A 151 -10.83 -6.84 -15.66
C ARG A 151 -12.22 -7.30 -16.08
N VAL A 152 -12.91 -8.03 -15.22
CA VAL A 152 -14.33 -8.35 -15.44
C VAL A 152 -15.18 -7.19 -14.92
N VAL A 153 -16.12 -6.75 -15.73
CA VAL A 153 -16.99 -5.62 -15.43
C VAL A 153 -18.43 -5.92 -15.84
N ASP A 154 -19.36 -5.22 -15.23
CA ASP A 154 -20.72 -5.10 -15.75
C ASP A 154 -20.75 -3.94 -16.76
N ASP A 155 -21.26 -4.21 -17.96
CA ASP A 155 -21.49 -3.20 -18.98
C ASP A 155 -22.48 -2.15 -18.48
N ALA A 156 -22.12 -0.87 -18.56
CA ALA A 156 -22.90 0.21 -17.96
C ALA A 156 -24.29 0.41 -18.62
N ASP A 157 -24.42 0.06 -19.90
CA ASP A 157 -25.64 0.28 -20.68
C ASP A 157 -26.55 -0.97 -20.66
N THR A 158 -25.95 -2.16 -20.75
CA THR A 158 -26.68 -3.43 -20.91
C THR A 158 -26.73 -4.26 -19.63
N GLY A 159 -25.87 -3.98 -18.65
CA GLY A 159 -25.71 -4.80 -17.45
C GLY A 159 -25.08 -6.18 -17.71
N ALA A 160 -24.61 -6.45 -18.94
CA ALA A 160 -24.00 -7.72 -19.29
C ALA A 160 -22.59 -7.82 -18.70
N VAL A 161 -22.25 -8.98 -18.13
CA VAL A 161 -20.90 -9.27 -17.66
C VAL A 161 -19.96 -9.45 -18.85
N ARG A 162 -18.83 -8.73 -18.86
CA ARG A 162 -17.84 -8.83 -19.93
C ARG A 162 -16.42 -8.73 -19.39
N LEU A 163 -15.48 -9.23 -20.20
CA LEU A 163 -14.05 -9.10 -19.98
C LEU A 163 -13.49 -7.89 -20.75
N ASP A 164 -12.99 -6.91 -20.01
CA ASP A 164 -12.28 -5.76 -20.54
C ASP A 164 -10.78 -6.07 -20.58
N VAL A 165 -10.19 -6.06 -21.78
CA VAL A 165 -8.78 -6.43 -22.02
C VAL A 165 -7.96 -5.16 -22.28
N GLY A 166 -6.80 -5.04 -21.64
CA GLY A 166 -5.91 -3.88 -21.72
C GLY A 166 -5.24 -3.54 -20.38
N VAL A 167 -4.11 -2.84 -20.46
CA VAL A 167 -3.30 -2.38 -19.32
C VAL A 167 -3.79 -1.01 -18.83
N GLY A 168 -4.60 -1.03 -17.77
CA GLY A 168 -5.18 0.18 -17.18
C GLY A 168 -6.46 0.66 -17.90
N ALA A 169 -7.15 1.62 -17.27
CA ALA A 169 -8.50 2.01 -17.69
C ALA A 169 -8.56 2.56 -19.13
N HIS A 170 -7.66 3.48 -19.50
CA HIS A 170 -7.65 4.09 -20.82
C HIS A 170 -7.29 3.11 -21.95
N ASP A 171 -6.38 2.16 -21.67
CA ASP A 171 -6.03 1.13 -22.65
C ASP A 171 -7.22 0.19 -22.89
N ARG A 172 -7.94 -0.20 -21.83
CA ARG A 172 -9.15 -1.04 -21.96
C ARG A 172 -10.27 -0.38 -22.75
N GLU A 173 -10.52 0.91 -22.51
CA GLU A 173 -11.50 1.69 -23.27
C GLU A 173 -11.11 1.78 -24.75
N THR A 174 -9.83 2.07 -25.02
CA THR A 174 -9.30 2.13 -26.39
C THR A 174 -9.38 0.75 -27.06
N PHE A 175 -9.07 -0.32 -26.34
CA PHE A 175 -9.12 -1.68 -26.85
C PHE A 175 -10.53 -2.10 -27.24
N GLN A 176 -11.54 -1.73 -26.44
CA GLN A 176 -12.95 -1.98 -26.78
C GLN A 176 -13.37 -1.30 -28.07
N LEU A 177 -13.00 -0.04 -28.27
CA LEU A 177 -13.34 0.72 -29.47
C LEU A 177 -12.69 0.12 -30.73
N LEU A 178 -11.47 -0.42 -30.60
CA LEU A 178 -10.69 -0.91 -31.73
C LEU A 178 -10.90 -2.40 -32.03
N HIS A 179 -11.26 -3.22 -31.04
CA HIS A 179 -11.25 -4.69 -31.13
C HIS A 179 -12.52 -5.36 -30.59
N GLY A 180 -13.66 -4.66 -30.57
CA GLY A 180 -14.94 -5.18 -30.04
C GLY A 180 -15.37 -6.55 -30.61
N ASP A 181 -15.05 -6.82 -31.88
CA ASP A 181 -15.43 -8.05 -32.58
C ASP A 181 -14.46 -9.24 -32.36
N LYS A 182 -13.31 -9.02 -31.70
CA LYS A 182 -12.31 -10.08 -31.50
C LYS A 182 -12.72 -11.01 -30.34
N PRO A 183 -12.58 -12.35 -30.49
CA PRO A 183 -12.79 -13.28 -29.39
C PRO A 183 -11.94 -12.92 -28.17
N LYS A 184 -12.56 -12.82 -26.99
CA LYS A 184 -11.93 -12.31 -25.76
C LYS A 184 -10.69 -13.10 -25.33
N LEU A 185 -10.70 -14.42 -25.50
CA LEU A 185 -9.55 -15.28 -25.21
C LEU A 185 -8.34 -14.93 -26.10
N ALA A 186 -8.55 -14.79 -27.41
CA ALA A 186 -7.48 -14.45 -28.35
C ALA A 186 -6.95 -13.04 -28.11
N ALA A 187 -7.84 -12.08 -27.84
CA ALA A 187 -7.48 -10.72 -27.45
C ALA A 187 -6.60 -10.70 -26.19
N LEU A 188 -7.00 -11.42 -25.14
CA LEU A 188 -6.25 -11.47 -23.89
C LEU A 188 -4.90 -12.17 -24.07
N THR A 189 -4.84 -13.26 -24.83
CA THR A 189 -3.59 -14.00 -25.09
C THR A 189 -2.51 -13.10 -25.70
N ASP A 190 -2.88 -12.25 -26.68
CA ASP A 190 -1.94 -11.33 -27.31
C ASP A 190 -1.40 -10.28 -26.32
N VAL A 191 -2.27 -9.72 -25.47
CA VAL A 191 -1.86 -8.76 -24.43
C VAL A 191 -0.95 -9.42 -23.39
N VAL A 192 -1.30 -10.64 -22.95
CA VAL A 192 -0.48 -11.43 -22.01
C VAL A 192 0.93 -11.64 -22.57
N GLN A 193 1.04 -12.09 -23.83
CA GLN A 193 2.33 -12.33 -24.48
C GLN A 193 3.15 -11.04 -24.61
N SER A 194 2.53 -9.94 -25.03
CA SER A 194 3.19 -8.64 -25.14
C SER A 194 3.73 -8.15 -23.79
N VAL A 195 2.92 -8.21 -22.73
CA VAL A 195 3.32 -7.77 -21.38
C VAL A 195 4.43 -8.66 -20.82
N ALA A 196 4.32 -9.98 -20.98
CA ALA A 196 5.33 -10.92 -20.50
C ALA A 196 6.70 -10.69 -21.14
N ALA A 197 6.75 -10.37 -22.43
CA ALA A 197 7.98 -10.08 -23.15
C ALA A 197 8.73 -8.84 -22.59
N HIS A 198 8.00 -7.85 -22.08
CA HIS A 198 8.60 -6.63 -21.51
C HIS A 198 8.95 -6.75 -20.03
N ARG A 199 8.30 -7.65 -19.28
CA ARG A 199 8.44 -7.82 -17.81
C ARG A 199 9.27 -9.04 -17.41
N THR A 200 10.22 -9.43 -18.27
CA THR A 200 11.20 -10.50 -18.01
C THR A 200 12.54 -9.87 -17.61
N PRO A 201 13.34 -10.52 -16.73
CA PRO A 201 14.66 -10.02 -16.38
C PRO A 201 15.55 -9.73 -17.60
N GLY A 202 16.25 -8.60 -17.57
CA GLY A 202 17.09 -8.15 -18.69
C GLY A 202 16.35 -7.61 -19.92
N ALA A 203 15.02 -7.48 -19.89
CA ALA A 203 14.26 -6.86 -20.97
C ALA A 203 14.64 -5.38 -21.16
N THR A 204 14.61 -4.91 -22.41
CA THR A 204 14.81 -3.49 -22.72
C THR A 204 13.84 -2.62 -21.93
N ARG A 205 14.31 -1.46 -21.46
CA ARG A 205 13.49 -0.50 -20.70
C ARG A 205 12.19 -0.18 -21.46
N HIS A 206 11.05 -0.36 -20.81
CA HIS A 206 9.73 -0.17 -21.40
C HIS A 206 8.74 0.32 -20.33
N PRO A 207 7.76 1.19 -20.61
CA PRO A 207 6.79 1.64 -19.60
C PRO A 207 6.14 0.48 -18.82
N LEU A 208 5.82 -0.63 -19.52
CA LEU A 208 5.23 -1.81 -18.90
C LEU A 208 6.11 -2.46 -17.84
N ASN A 209 7.44 -2.31 -17.85
CA ASN A 209 8.32 -2.88 -16.81
C ASN A 209 8.66 -1.92 -15.68
N LEU A 210 8.09 -0.71 -15.69
CA LEU A 210 8.22 0.28 -14.62
C LEU A 210 6.96 0.40 -13.76
N LEU A 211 5.82 -0.13 -14.22
CA LEU A 211 4.54 -0.08 -13.50
C LEU A 211 4.40 -1.22 -12.49
N ALA A 212 3.64 -0.98 -11.42
CA ALA A 212 3.24 -1.99 -10.42
C ALA A 212 4.40 -2.92 -9.99
N GLN A 213 5.51 -2.33 -9.55
CA GLN A 213 6.73 -3.06 -9.16
C GLN A 213 6.50 -3.92 -7.93
N GLU A 214 5.69 -3.46 -6.99
CA GLU A 214 5.20 -4.21 -5.85
C GLU A 214 4.49 -5.51 -6.25
N ARG A 215 3.66 -5.47 -7.31
CA ARG A 215 2.91 -6.63 -7.79
C ARG A 215 3.81 -7.52 -8.64
N LEU A 216 4.81 -6.96 -9.32
CA LEU A 216 5.87 -7.73 -9.96
C LEU A 216 6.60 -8.60 -8.92
N LEU A 217 6.98 -7.98 -7.79
CA LEU A 217 7.62 -8.66 -6.68
C LEU A 217 6.69 -9.74 -6.09
N ARG A 218 5.41 -9.43 -5.85
CA ARG A 218 4.42 -10.42 -5.41
C ARG A 218 4.30 -11.60 -6.38
N ALA A 219 4.19 -11.33 -7.68
CA ALA A 219 4.10 -12.37 -8.70
C ALA A 219 5.37 -13.25 -8.71
N HIS A 220 6.54 -12.65 -8.54
CA HIS A 220 7.79 -13.39 -8.43
C HIS A 220 7.83 -14.31 -7.20
N LEU A 221 7.35 -13.84 -6.05
CA LEU A 221 7.26 -14.63 -4.83
C LEU A 221 6.21 -15.75 -4.90
N ILE A 222 5.11 -15.53 -5.63
CA ILE A 222 4.13 -16.58 -5.91
C ILE A 222 4.76 -17.70 -6.75
N ASP A 223 5.57 -17.34 -7.76
CA ASP A 223 6.31 -18.31 -8.56
C ASP A 223 7.43 -19.00 -7.75
N HIS A 224 8.00 -18.33 -6.73
CA HIS A 224 9.16 -18.79 -5.96
C HIS A 224 8.97 -18.62 -4.44
N PRO A 225 8.02 -19.32 -3.81
CA PRO A 225 7.64 -19.10 -2.42
C PRO A 225 8.78 -19.39 -1.42
N ALA A 226 9.71 -20.26 -1.78
CA ALA A 226 10.89 -20.59 -0.96
C ALA A 226 11.80 -19.39 -0.67
N LEU A 227 11.76 -18.32 -1.49
CA LEU A 227 12.55 -17.09 -1.25
C LEU A 227 12.20 -16.38 0.06
N VAL A 228 11.00 -16.62 0.57
CA VAL A 228 10.50 -16.09 1.84
C VAL A 228 10.26 -17.20 2.88
N GLY A 229 10.81 -18.40 2.62
CA GLY A 229 10.61 -19.58 3.47
C GLY A 229 9.20 -20.15 3.44
N ALA A 230 8.37 -19.78 2.46
CA ALA A 230 7.01 -20.25 2.36
C ALA A 230 6.87 -21.51 1.50
N GLN A 231 5.87 -22.33 1.81
CA GLN A 231 5.48 -23.48 1.01
C GLN A 231 4.58 -23.05 -0.17
N SER A 232 3.74 -22.05 0.06
CA SER A 232 2.85 -21.50 -0.95
C SER A 232 2.54 -20.03 -0.66
N LEU A 233 2.26 -19.27 -1.72
CA LEU A 233 1.75 -17.91 -1.66
C LEU A 233 0.56 -17.78 -2.61
N ALA A 234 -0.48 -17.07 -2.16
CA ALA A 234 -1.59 -16.66 -3.01
C ALA A 234 -1.83 -15.15 -2.89
N PRO A 235 -2.27 -14.46 -3.96
CA PRO A 235 -2.70 -13.07 -3.86
C PRO A 235 -3.78 -12.90 -2.80
N ALA A 236 -3.74 -11.79 -2.08
CA ALA A 236 -4.77 -11.43 -1.12
C ALA A 236 -5.13 -9.95 -1.26
N PRO A 237 -6.39 -9.55 -0.97
CA PRO A 237 -6.79 -8.15 -1.04
C PRO A 237 -5.95 -7.28 -0.09
N PRO A 238 -5.45 -6.12 -0.55
CA PRO A 238 -4.90 -5.13 0.35
C PRO A 238 -5.98 -4.59 1.31
N PRO A 239 -5.61 -3.96 2.44
CA PRO A 239 -6.58 -3.41 3.40
C PRO A 239 -7.42 -2.26 2.83
N VAL A 240 -6.95 -1.61 1.77
CA VAL A 240 -7.66 -0.53 1.06
C VAL A 240 -7.54 -0.73 -0.45
N PRO A 241 -8.60 -0.43 -1.23
CA PRO A 241 -8.56 -0.53 -2.68
C PRO A 241 -7.46 0.35 -3.28
N ARG A 242 -6.78 -0.18 -4.30
CA ARG A 242 -5.85 0.60 -5.10
C ARG A 242 -6.62 1.57 -6.00
N PRO A 243 -6.38 2.89 -5.92
CA PRO A 243 -7.04 3.88 -6.77
C PRO A 243 -6.52 3.89 -8.21
N ASN A 244 -5.22 3.66 -8.43
CA ASN A 244 -4.63 3.69 -9.77
C ASN A 244 -3.47 2.69 -9.92
N LEU A 245 -3.26 2.20 -11.15
CA LEU A 245 -2.17 1.30 -11.51
C LEU A 245 -0.78 1.95 -11.37
N LYS A 246 -0.68 3.27 -11.60
CA LYS A 246 0.59 4.00 -11.56
C LYS A 246 1.06 4.34 -10.14
N ASP A 247 0.18 4.25 -9.16
CA ASP A 247 0.50 4.63 -7.79
C ASP A 247 1.29 3.49 -7.14
N ALA A 248 2.46 3.81 -6.58
CA ALA A 248 3.26 2.88 -5.81
C ALA A 248 2.59 2.66 -4.44
N ILE A 249 1.77 1.61 -4.36
CA ILE A 249 0.99 1.23 -3.18
C ILE A 249 1.33 -0.21 -2.87
N PRO A 250 1.64 -0.60 -1.64
CA PRO A 250 1.96 -1.99 -1.36
C PRO A 250 0.84 -2.96 -1.79
N CYS A 251 1.21 -4.17 -2.18
CA CYS A 251 0.25 -5.24 -2.47
C CYS A 251 0.45 -6.40 -1.51
N VAL A 252 -0.57 -7.24 -1.38
CA VAL A 252 -0.61 -8.29 -0.36
C VAL A 252 -0.73 -9.67 -1.00
N ALA A 253 -0.04 -10.62 -0.39
CA ALA A 253 -0.24 -12.04 -0.56
C ALA A 253 -0.38 -12.70 0.82
N LEU A 254 -0.90 -13.91 0.84
CA LEU A 254 -0.99 -14.74 2.01
C LEU A 254 -0.10 -15.96 1.80
N ALA A 255 0.86 -16.16 2.70
CA ALA A 255 1.80 -17.26 2.68
C ALA A 255 1.42 -18.33 3.70
N ASP A 256 1.72 -19.58 3.37
CA ASP A 256 1.88 -20.67 4.34
C ASP A 256 3.38 -20.84 4.64
N ILE A 257 3.76 -20.54 5.89
CA ILE A 257 5.12 -20.74 6.41
C ILE A 257 5.02 -21.69 7.60
N ASP A 258 5.44 -22.94 7.39
CA ASP A 258 5.37 -24.02 8.40
C ASP A 258 3.97 -24.21 9.02
N GLY A 259 2.91 -24.11 8.20
CA GLY A 259 1.51 -24.20 8.63
C GLY A 259 0.96 -22.94 9.29
N ARG A 260 1.77 -21.87 9.39
CA ARG A 260 1.31 -20.54 9.85
C ARG A 260 0.90 -19.69 8.65
N ARG A 261 -0.22 -19.00 8.79
CA ARG A 261 -0.69 -18.00 7.82
C ARG A 261 0.02 -16.67 8.09
N VAL A 262 0.84 -16.22 7.15
CA VAL A 262 1.63 -14.98 7.27
C VAL A 262 1.25 -14.03 6.13
N ALA A 263 0.96 -12.78 6.47
CA ALA A 263 0.74 -11.75 5.45
C ALA A 263 2.08 -11.39 4.79
N VAL A 264 2.15 -11.39 3.46
CA VAL A 264 3.31 -10.92 2.71
C VAL A 264 2.95 -9.61 2.05
N VAL A 265 3.60 -8.53 2.48
CA VAL A 265 3.37 -7.17 2.00
C VAL A 265 4.52 -6.77 1.09
N CYS A 266 4.28 -6.71 -0.21
CA CYS A 266 5.29 -6.33 -1.19
C CYS A 266 5.23 -4.81 -1.41
N SER A 267 6.37 -4.13 -1.32
CA SER A 267 6.51 -2.72 -1.65
C SER A 267 7.77 -2.47 -2.49
N SER A 268 7.89 -1.26 -3.04
CA SER A 268 9.03 -0.84 -3.84
C SER A 268 9.33 0.64 -3.61
N GLY A 269 10.61 1.00 -3.59
CA GLY A 269 11.07 2.32 -3.20
C GLY A 269 11.06 2.53 -1.69
N VAL A 270 11.59 3.67 -1.26
CA VAL A 270 11.61 4.05 0.15
C VAL A 270 10.19 4.42 0.61
N ASP A 271 9.58 3.51 1.36
CA ASP A 271 8.26 3.67 1.96
C ASP A 271 8.33 3.39 3.46
N LEU A 272 8.09 4.40 4.30
CA LEU A 272 8.03 4.22 5.75
C LEU A 272 6.62 3.81 6.22
N ASP A 273 5.60 4.09 5.41
CA ASP A 273 4.21 3.77 5.71
C ASP A 273 3.85 2.32 5.36
N VAL A 274 4.78 1.56 4.76
CA VAL A 274 4.65 0.11 4.56
C VAL A 274 4.44 -0.65 5.88
N VAL A 275 4.97 -0.17 7.01
CA VAL A 275 4.76 -0.81 8.32
C VAL A 275 3.34 -0.57 8.85
N PRO A 276 2.83 0.69 8.96
CA PRO A 276 1.42 0.95 9.20
C PRO A 276 0.47 0.22 8.23
N PHE A 277 0.85 0.11 6.96
CA PHE A 277 0.08 -0.65 5.97
C PHE A 277 0.06 -2.15 6.32
N ALA A 278 1.19 -2.74 6.71
CA ALA A 278 1.27 -4.14 7.11
C ALA A 278 0.45 -4.45 8.37
N ILE A 279 0.37 -3.51 9.32
CA ILE A 279 -0.54 -3.61 10.49
C ILE A 279 -2.01 -3.71 10.03
N ASP A 280 -2.43 -2.85 9.11
CA ASP A 280 -3.78 -2.88 8.53
C ASP A 280 -3.99 -4.21 7.76
N ALA A 281 -2.99 -4.68 7.01
CA ALA A 281 -3.07 -5.94 6.26
C ALA A 281 -3.21 -7.16 7.18
N CYS A 282 -2.46 -7.22 8.29
CA CYS A 282 -2.62 -8.24 9.34
C CYS A 282 -4.07 -8.26 9.86
N SER A 283 -4.58 -7.08 10.21
CA SER A 283 -5.93 -6.92 10.74
C SER A 283 -7.01 -7.35 9.72
N ALA A 284 -6.85 -6.99 8.45
CA ALA A 284 -7.77 -7.35 7.37
C ALA A 284 -7.78 -8.85 7.07
N LEU A 285 -6.63 -9.52 7.19
CA LEU A 285 -6.49 -10.96 6.93
C LEU A 285 -6.73 -11.84 8.16
N GLY A 286 -6.92 -11.23 9.34
CA GLY A 286 -7.06 -11.96 10.60
C GLY A 286 -5.80 -12.72 11.01
N VAL A 287 -4.62 -12.16 10.74
CA VAL A 287 -3.31 -12.73 11.10
C VAL A 287 -2.53 -11.78 12.02
N HIS A 288 -1.51 -12.30 12.70
CA HIS A 288 -0.67 -11.53 13.62
C HIS A 288 0.80 -11.42 13.17
N GLU A 289 1.14 -12.00 12.02
CA GLU A 289 2.48 -12.03 11.46
C GLU A 289 2.45 -11.45 10.04
N ALA A 290 3.39 -10.54 9.76
CA ALA A 290 3.64 -10.04 8.41
C ALA A 290 5.12 -10.02 8.05
N LEU A 291 5.40 -10.36 6.79
CA LEU A 291 6.68 -10.17 6.14
C LEU A 291 6.53 -9.04 5.12
N ILE A 292 7.22 -7.93 5.36
CA ILE A 292 7.38 -6.85 4.38
C ILE A 292 8.53 -7.23 3.47
N VAL A 293 8.26 -7.40 2.19
CA VAL A 293 9.28 -7.75 1.19
C VAL A 293 9.47 -6.57 0.26
N VAL A 294 10.73 -6.15 0.12
CA VAL A 294 11.15 -5.03 -0.72
C VAL A 294 12.43 -5.40 -1.48
N PRO A 295 12.77 -4.71 -2.57
CA PRO A 295 14.12 -4.77 -3.13
C PRO A 295 15.17 -4.44 -2.05
N GLU A 296 16.32 -5.10 -2.06
CA GLU A 296 17.35 -4.95 -1.00
C GLU A 296 17.73 -3.48 -0.76
N ARG A 297 17.90 -2.69 -1.83
CA ARG A 297 18.20 -1.26 -1.77
C ARG A 297 17.14 -0.41 -1.05
N ASP A 298 15.91 -0.92 -0.96
CA ASP A 298 14.76 -0.23 -0.36
C ASP A 298 14.56 -0.66 1.11
N ALA A 299 15.27 -1.71 1.58
CA ALA A 299 15.24 -2.17 2.96
C ALA A 299 16.09 -1.26 3.85
N LEU A 300 15.44 -0.36 4.60
CA LEU A 300 16.11 0.62 5.44
C LEU A 300 16.11 0.21 6.91
N PRO A 301 17.21 0.44 7.67
CA PRO A 301 17.26 0.15 9.11
C PRO A 301 16.13 0.79 9.93
N ILE A 302 15.63 1.95 9.49
CA ILE A 302 14.52 2.63 10.17
C ILE A 302 13.19 1.87 10.05
N GLN A 303 12.94 1.14 8.97
CA GLN A 303 11.73 0.32 8.83
C GLN A 303 11.72 -0.80 9.86
N HIS A 304 12.87 -1.44 10.13
CA HIS A 304 13.00 -2.43 11.20
C HIS A 304 12.68 -1.84 12.58
N ARG A 305 13.12 -0.61 12.85
CA ARG A 305 12.80 0.08 14.13
C ARG A 305 11.31 0.39 14.26
N ILE A 306 10.65 0.81 13.18
CA ILE A 306 9.19 1.04 13.18
C ILE A 306 8.46 -0.30 13.36
N ALA A 307 8.90 -1.36 12.67
CA ALA A 307 8.32 -2.70 12.75
C ALA A 307 8.42 -3.28 14.17
N ALA A 308 9.55 -3.09 14.85
CA ALA A 308 9.73 -3.50 16.25
C ALA A 308 8.80 -2.77 17.23
N ALA A 309 8.22 -1.63 16.84
CA ALA A 309 7.24 -0.90 17.63
C ALA A 309 5.79 -1.36 17.40
N ALA A 310 5.55 -2.28 16.46
CA ALA A 310 4.22 -2.83 16.18
C ALA A 310 3.81 -3.88 17.23
N GLN A 311 2.50 -4.07 17.41
CA GLN A 311 1.97 -5.18 18.23
C GLN A 311 2.02 -6.52 17.48
N ALA A 312 1.75 -6.49 16.17
CA ALA A 312 1.94 -7.65 15.29
C ALA A 312 3.44 -7.92 15.08
N THR A 313 3.80 -9.18 14.81
CA THR A 313 5.17 -9.54 14.45
C THR A 313 5.41 -9.13 13.00
N ILE A 314 6.17 -8.06 12.80
CA ILE A 314 6.47 -7.53 11.47
C ILE A 314 7.98 -7.65 11.20
N THR A 315 8.32 -8.36 10.13
CA THR A 315 9.71 -8.50 9.66
C THR A 315 9.87 -7.79 8.33
N VAL A 316 10.99 -7.08 8.14
CA VAL A 316 11.35 -6.47 6.86
C VAL A 316 12.44 -7.33 6.22
N LEU A 317 12.23 -7.73 4.98
CA LEU A 317 13.14 -8.55 4.19
C LEU A 317 13.47 -7.83 2.88
N GLY A 318 14.75 -7.52 2.70
CA GLY A 318 15.31 -7.11 1.41
C GLY A 318 15.61 -8.35 0.57
N LEU A 319 15.18 -8.35 -0.69
CA LEU A 319 15.58 -9.35 -1.67
C LEU A 319 16.44 -8.72 -2.75
N ASP A 320 17.51 -9.41 -3.12
CA ASP A 320 18.29 -9.08 -4.31
C ASP A 320 17.35 -9.02 -5.50
N ALA A 321 17.41 -7.91 -6.23
CA ALA A 321 16.43 -7.59 -7.24
C ALA A 321 16.30 -8.74 -8.24
N VAL A 322 15.11 -9.30 -8.33
CA VAL A 322 14.72 -10.17 -9.42
C VAL A 322 14.28 -9.26 -10.56
N ALA A 323 15.27 -8.61 -11.16
CA ALA A 323 15.13 -7.69 -12.29
C ALA A 323 16.29 -7.89 -13.27
#